data_AF-A0A6G4KE65-F1
#
_entry.id   AF-A0A6G4KE65-F1
#
_cell.length_a   1.000
_cell.length_b   1.000
_cell.length_c   1.000
_cell.angle_alpha   90.00
_cell.angle_beta   90.00
_cell.angle_gamma   90.00
#
_symmetry.space_group_name_H-M   'P 1'
#
loop_
_entity.id
_entity.type
_entity.pdbx_description
1 polymer ?
#
loop_
_entity_poly.entity_id
_entity_poly.type
_entity_poly.pdbx_seq_one_letter_code
_entity_poly.pdbx_strand_id
1 'polypeptide(L)' 'MAKVQAYVSDEIVYKINKIVERRRAEGAKSTDVSFSSISTMLLELGLRV' A
#
# COMPACT_ATOMS: atom_id res chain seq x y z
N MET A 1 -8.48 -11.59 3.38
CA MET A 1 -9.45 -10.72 2.68
C MET A 1 -9.77 -11.30 1.32
N ALA A 2 -10.97 -11.04 0.81
CA ALA A 2 -11.29 -11.32 -0.59
C ALA A 2 -10.35 -10.52 -1.51
N LYS A 3 -10.09 -11.03 -2.71
CA LYS A 3 -9.33 -10.30 -3.73
C LYS A 3 -10.17 -9.13 -4.23
N VAL A 4 -9.64 -7.91 -4.12
CA VAL A 4 -10.27 -6.68 -4.60
C VAL A 4 -9.42 -6.10 -5.73
N GLN A 5 -10.06 -5.73 -6.82
CA GLN A 5 -9.44 -4.97 -7.91
C GLN A 5 -10.10 -3.60 -7.97
N ALA A 6 -9.28 -2.55 -7.94
CA ALA A 6 -9.73 -1.17 -8.00
C ALA A 6 -8.78 -0.36 -8.89
N TYR A 7 -9.32 0.67 -9.52
CA TYR A 7 -8.56 1.61 -10.33
C TYR A 7 -8.42 2.92 -9.56
N VAL A 8 -7.22 3.47 -9.53
CA VAL A 8 -6.88 4.72 -8.85
C VAL A 8 -6.08 5.60 -9.81
N SER A 9 -6.00 6.90 -9.54
CA SER A 9 -5.20 7.80 -10.37
C SER A 9 -3.70 7.51 -10.28
N ASP A 10 -2.94 7.89 -11.30
CA ASP A 10 -1.49 7.73 -11.36
C ASP A 10 -0.78 8.40 -10.16
N GLU A 11 -1.32 9.52 -9.68
CA GLU A 11 -0.83 10.20 -8.49
C GLU A 11 -0.89 9.30 -7.25
N ILE A 12 -1.98 8.55 -7.08
CA ILE A 12 -2.14 7.62 -5.95
C ILE A 12 -1.20 6.42 -6.11
N VAL A 13 -1.05 5.90 -7.32
CA VAL A 13 -0.07 4.83 -7.60
C VAL A 13 1.34 5.28 -7.22
N TYR A 14 1.73 6.49 -7.61
CA TYR A 14 3.03 7.08 -7.26
C TYR A 14 3.21 7.20 -5.74
N LYS A 15 2.20 7.73 -5.03
CA LYS A 15 2.25 7.89 -3.56
C LYS A 15 2.37 6.55 -2.84
N ILE A 16 1.63 5.52 -3.26
CA ILE A 16 1.72 4.18 -2.65
C ILE A 16 3.13 3.60 -2.86
N ASN A 17 3.69 3.73 -4.06
CA ASN A 17 5.05 3.26 -4.33
C ASN A 17 6.10 4.00 -3.48
N LYS A 18 5.94 5.31 -3.25
CA LYS A 18 6.81 6.05 -2.32
C LYS A 18 6.75 5.52 -0.88
N ILE A 19 5.58 5.08 -0.42
CA ILE A 19 5.43 4.46 0.91
C ILE A 19 6.14 3.11 0.97
N VAL A 20 6.00 2.30 -0.09
CA VAL A 20 6.70 1.00 -0.22
C VAL A 20 8.22 1.19 -0.12
N GLU A 21 8.77 2.10 -0.91
CA GLU A 21 10.22 2.37 -0.92
C GLU A 21 10.70 2.93 0.41
N ARG A 22 9.93 3.82 1.04
CA ARG A 22 10.25 4.33 2.38
C ARG A 22 10.31 3.20 3.41
N ARG A 23 9.31 2.30 3.45
CA ARG A 23 9.31 1.20 4.42
C ARG A 23 10.42 0.19 4.18
N ARG A 24 10.79 -0.04 2.93
CA ARG A 24 11.99 -0.85 2.59
C ARG A 24 13.26 -0.21 3.14
N ALA A 25 13.42 1.11 2.98
CA ALA A 25 14.55 1.85 3.53
C ALA A 25 14.58 1.83 5.07
N GLU A 26 13.42 1.77 5.72
CA GLU A 26 13.26 1.61 7.17
C GLU A 26 13.57 0.17 7.67
N GLY A 27 13.98 -0.74 6.79
CA GLY A 27 14.41 -2.10 7.14
C GLY A 27 13.28 -3.12 7.23
N ALA A 28 12.08 -2.79 6.76
CA ALA A 28 10.97 -3.75 6.72
C ALA A 28 11.24 -4.86 5.70
N LYS A 29 10.86 -6.10 6.05
CA LYS A 29 11.08 -7.26 5.20
C LYS A 29 10.30 -7.11 3.89
N SER A 30 10.90 -7.57 2.80
CA SER A 30 10.28 -7.57 1.47
C SER A 30 8.96 -8.34 1.42
N THR A 31 8.77 -9.33 2.31
CA THR A 31 7.51 -10.08 2.47
C THR A 31 6.36 -9.23 3.01
N ASP A 32 6.68 -8.22 3.82
CA ASP A 32 5.70 -7.43 4.56
C ASP A 32 5.37 -6.12 3.80
N VAL A 33 6.25 -5.72 2.88
CA VAL A 33 6.14 -4.46 2.13
C VAL A 33 6.00 -4.72 0.64
N SER A 34 4.73 -4.82 0.24
CA SER A 34 4.30 -4.84 -1.15
C SER A 34 3.26 -3.75 -1.41
N PHE A 35 3.09 -3.36 -2.69
CA PHE A 35 2.02 -2.45 -3.10
C PHE A 35 0.65 -2.93 -2.59
N SER A 36 0.38 -4.23 -2.70
CA SER A 36 -0.88 -4.82 -2.23
C SER A 36 -1.03 -4.69 -0.71
N SER A 37 0.01 -5.02 0.06
CA SER A 37 -0.04 -4.97 1.54
C SER A 37 -0.29 -3.55 2.04
N ILE A 38 0.38 -2.55 1.44
CA ILE A 38 0.17 -1.14 1.76
C ILE A 38 -1.23 -0.67 1.33
N SER A 39 -1.69 -1.07 0.14
CA SER A 39 -3.03 -0.71 -0.34
C SER A 39 -4.13 -1.26 0.57
N THR A 40 -4.00 -2.50 1.03
CA THR A 40 -4.94 -3.10 2.00
C THR A 40 -4.94 -2.35 3.32
N MET A 41 -3.76 -1.99 3.85
CA MET A 41 -3.66 -1.23 5.09
C MET A 41 -4.30 0.18 4.96
N LEU A 42 -4.08 0.86 3.84
CA LEU A 42 -4.72 2.16 3.57
C LEU A 42 -6.24 2.03 3.42
N LEU A 43 -6.72 0.96 2.78
CA LEU A 43 -8.16 0.68 2.65
C LEU A 43 -8.81 0.43 4.02
N GLU A 44 -8.17 -0.38 4.87
CA GLU A 44 -8.66 -0.63 6.23
C GLU A 44 -8.61 0.62 7.10
N LEU A 45 -7.55 1.43 6.99
CA LEU A 45 -7.46 2.70 7.70
C LEU A 45 -8.58 3.65 7.26
N GLY A 46 -8.81 3.77 5.95
CA GLY A 46 -9.88 4.58 5.36
C GLY A 46 -11.30 4.12 5.73
N LEU A 47 -11.49 2.86 6.09
CA LEU A 47 -12.77 2.34 6.58
C LEU A 47 -13.04 2.68 8.05
N ARG A 48 -11.97 2.95 8.83
CA ARG A 48 -12.06 3.24 10.28
C ARG A 48 -12.20 4.72 10.60
N VAL A 49 -11.99 5.60 9.62
CA VAL A 49 -12.20 7.05 9.71
C VAL A 49 -13.57 7.42 9.18
#